data_AF-A0AAU7NFB2-F1
#
_entry.id   AF-A0AAU7NFB2-F1
#
_cell.length_a   1.000
_cell.length_b   1.000
_cell.length_c   1.000
_cell.angle_alpha   90.00
_cell.angle_beta   90.00
_cell.angle_gamma   90.00
#
_symmetry.space_group_name_H-M   'P 1'
#
loop_
_entity.id
_entity.type
_entity.pdbx_description
1 polymer ?
#
loop_
_entity_poly.entity_id
_entity_poly.type
_entity_poly.pdbx_seq_one_letter_code
_entity_poly.pdbx_strand_id
1 'polypeptide(L)'
;MMTSSRFTRWITLFALAATVAVALPARANTWPLPPPGSKVVGENRFHVVENNGGSLEAIAKKYNVGFLALLQANPGVDPYVPRAGSVLTIPLQTILPDAPREGIVINLAELRLYYYPPGKNEVTVYPIGIGQLGGDTLTPTMVTTVSDKRANPTWTPTANIRARYKAQGIDLPAVIPAGPDNPMGHHAIRLAAYGGVYLLHGTNADFGIGMRVSSGCIRLRDDDIKTLFNVVTPGTKVNIINTPIKVSEEPGGVRLVEIHQPLSKNIGDDPQTLPINLNATMVSFKTNANTDSLVMERAMEARSGMPTDVTRHHDVIQQSM
;
A
#
# COMPACT_ATOMS: atom_id res chain seq x y z
N MET A 1 -42.97 15.27 -72.37
CA MET A 1 -41.89 14.57 -73.09
C MET A 1 -40.83 14.20 -72.06
N MET A 2 -40.64 12.90 -71.85
CA MET A 2 -39.39 12.23 -71.41
C MET A 2 -38.62 12.72 -70.16
N THR A 3 -38.68 11.87 -69.11
CA THR A 3 -37.54 11.22 -68.39
C THR A 3 -36.50 12.14 -67.68
N SER A 4 -36.10 11.93 -66.42
CA SER A 4 -35.49 10.70 -65.89
C SER A 4 -35.18 10.84 -64.38
N SER A 5 -35.43 9.74 -63.67
CA SER A 5 -34.74 9.15 -62.49
C SER A 5 -34.23 10.02 -61.33
N ARG A 6 -34.82 9.82 -60.15
CA ARG A 6 -34.29 9.06 -58.98
C ARG A 6 -33.15 9.77 -58.24
N PHE A 7 -33.39 10.12 -56.97
CA PHE A 7 -32.44 9.80 -55.89
C PHE A 7 -33.14 9.83 -54.53
N THR A 8 -33.19 8.67 -53.90
CA THR A 8 -33.65 8.43 -52.52
C THR A 8 -32.59 8.94 -51.55
N ARG A 9 -32.96 9.71 -50.52
CA ARG A 9 -32.14 9.91 -49.31
C ARG A 9 -33.02 9.87 -48.06
N TRP A 10 -33.00 8.72 -47.40
CA TRP A 10 -33.37 8.58 -46.00
C TRP A 10 -32.24 9.20 -45.17
N ILE A 11 -32.56 10.20 -44.35
CA ILE A 11 -31.65 10.70 -43.30
C ILE A 11 -32.21 10.21 -41.98
N THR A 12 -31.71 9.06 -41.52
CA THR A 12 -31.79 8.63 -40.13
C THR A 12 -30.88 9.53 -39.29
N LEU A 13 -31.48 10.37 -38.44
CA LEU A 13 -30.77 11.05 -37.36
C LEU A 13 -30.32 10.00 -36.32
N PHE A 14 -29.02 9.71 -36.28
CA PHE A 14 -28.40 9.04 -35.14
C PHE A 14 -28.17 10.08 -34.04
N ALA A 15 -28.88 9.92 -32.91
CA ALA A 15 -28.57 10.62 -31.68
C ALA A 15 -27.25 10.09 -31.10
N LEU A 16 -26.18 10.89 -31.21
CA LEU A 16 -24.91 10.61 -30.55
C LEU A 16 -25.06 10.95 -29.06
N ALA A 17 -25.45 9.96 -28.25
CA ALA A 17 -25.33 10.06 -26.80
C ALA A 17 -23.83 9.99 -26.43
N ALA A 18 -23.20 11.16 -26.29
CA ALA A 18 -21.86 11.25 -25.75
C ALA A 18 -21.89 10.84 -24.26
N THR A 19 -21.52 9.59 -23.97
CA THR A 19 -21.15 9.16 -22.62
C THR A 19 -19.90 9.92 -22.20
N VAL A 20 -20.08 10.99 -21.43
CA VAL A 20 -19.00 11.62 -20.68
C VAL A 20 -18.59 10.63 -19.60
N ALA A 21 -17.51 9.88 -19.85
CA ALA A 21 -16.83 9.16 -18.79
C ALA A 21 -16.21 10.21 -17.85
N VAL A 22 -16.89 10.50 -16.75
CA VAL A 22 -16.30 11.29 -15.66
C VAL A 22 -15.19 10.44 -15.06
N ALA A 23 -13.95 10.67 -15.50
CA ALA A 23 -12.77 10.13 -14.85
C ALA A 23 -12.69 10.77 -13.46
N LEU A 24 -13.22 10.08 -12.45
CA LEU A 24 -13.00 10.46 -11.06
C LEU A 24 -11.48 10.46 -10.83
N PRO A 25 -10.89 11.52 -10.25
CA PRO A 25 -9.48 11.50 -9.92
C PRO A 25 -9.21 10.30 -9.03
N ALA A 26 -8.10 9.61 -9.27
CA ALA A 26 -7.60 8.56 -8.38
C ALA A 26 -7.48 9.19 -6.98
N ARG A 27 -8.45 8.89 -6.11
CA ARG A 27 -8.45 9.42 -4.76
C ARG A 27 -7.44 8.62 -3.96
N ALA A 28 -6.60 9.32 -3.21
CA ALA A 28 -5.85 8.69 -2.14
C ALA A 28 -6.84 7.94 -1.22
N ASN A 29 -6.39 6.82 -0.67
CA ASN A 29 -7.21 5.98 0.18
C ASN A 29 -7.37 6.66 1.55
N THR A 30 -8.30 7.61 1.62
CA THR A 30 -8.61 8.46 2.78
C THR A 30 -9.94 8.06 3.40
N TRP A 31 -9.94 7.84 4.71
CA TRP A 31 -11.14 7.50 5.48
C TRP A 31 -11.25 8.36 6.73
N PRO A 32 -12.48 8.60 7.24
CA PRO A 32 -12.63 9.15 8.58
C PRO A 32 -11.96 8.22 9.60
N LEU A 33 -11.39 8.79 10.65
CA LEU A 33 -10.92 7.97 11.77
C LEU A 33 -12.11 7.24 12.40
N PRO A 34 -11.91 5.97 12.81
CA PRO A 34 -12.97 5.18 13.40
C PRO A 34 -13.40 5.77 14.75
N PRO A 35 -14.63 5.48 15.20
CA PRO A 35 -15.11 5.93 16.50
C PRO A 35 -14.20 5.41 17.63
N PRO A 36 -14.24 6.04 18.82
CA PRO A 36 -13.49 5.56 19.98
C PRO A 36 -13.72 4.06 20.24
N GLY A 37 -12.64 3.32 20.48
CA GLY A 37 -12.66 1.87 20.68
C GLY A 37 -12.52 1.04 19.39
N SER A 38 -12.74 1.63 18.21
CA SER A 38 -12.50 0.95 16.93
C SER A 38 -11.12 1.33 16.35
N LYS A 39 -10.49 0.37 15.66
CA LYS A 39 -9.26 0.58 14.91
C LYS A 39 -9.40 0.30 13.41
N VAL A 40 -10.56 -0.11 12.93
CA VAL A 40 -10.75 -0.48 11.51
C VAL A 40 -11.11 0.71 10.65
N VAL A 41 -10.49 0.83 9.49
CA VAL A 41 -10.88 1.77 8.43
C VAL A 41 -10.97 1.06 7.08
N GLY A 42 -11.71 1.67 6.16
CA GLY A 42 -11.88 1.18 4.81
C GLY A 42 -12.75 -0.07 4.71
N GLU A 43 -12.93 -0.53 3.48
CA GLU A 43 -13.74 -1.70 3.14
C GLU A 43 -13.10 -2.39 1.93
N ASN A 44 -12.98 -3.71 1.99
CA ASN A 44 -12.47 -4.48 0.86
C ASN A 44 -13.40 -4.34 -0.34
N ARG A 45 -12.81 -4.36 -1.54
CA ARG A 45 -13.55 -4.31 -2.80
C ARG A 45 -13.24 -5.54 -3.64
N PHE A 46 -14.07 -5.79 -4.64
CA PHE A 46 -13.84 -6.84 -5.61
C PHE A 46 -13.58 -6.24 -6.99
N HIS A 47 -12.65 -6.84 -7.72
CA HIS A 47 -12.29 -6.46 -9.08
C HIS A 47 -12.38 -7.67 -10.00
N VAL A 48 -13.18 -7.58 -11.05
CA VAL A 48 -13.23 -8.60 -12.10
C VAL A 48 -12.12 -8.30 -13.09
N VAL A 49 -11.22 -9.28 -13.30
CA VAL A 49 -10.11 -9.14 -14.25
C VAL A 49 -10.64 -9.09 -15.67
N GLU A 50 -10.30 -8.02 -16.39
CA GLU A 50 -10.72 -7.79 -17.77
C GLU A 50 -9.87 -8.61 -18.76
N ASN A 51 -10.44 -8.98 -19.91
CA ASN A 51 -9.73 -9.70 -20.97
C ASN A 51 -8.92 -8.76 -21.88
N ASN A 52 -8.12 -7.87 -21.30
CA ASN A 52 -7.33 -6.86 -22.01
C ASN A 52 -5.82 -6.94 -21.73
N GLY A 53 -5.37 -7.99 -21.04
CA GLY A 53 -3.95 -8.22 -20.73
C GLY A 53 -3.39 -7.29 -19.65
N GLY A 54 -4.23 -6.71 -18.78
CA GLY A 54 -3.78 -5.89 -17.66
C GLY A 54 -3.01 -6.70 -16.60
N SER A 55 -1.90 -6.16 -16.09
CA SER A 55 -1.08 -6.80 -15.05
C SER A 55 -1.62 -6.55 -13.64
N LEU A 56 -1.14 -7.32 -12.66
CA LEU A 56 -1.49 -7.10 -11.26
C LEU A 56 -1.01 -5.75 -10.73
N GLU A 57 0.13 -5.23 -11.22
CA GLU A 57 0.59 -3.87 -10.87
C GLU A 57 -0.35 -2.79 -11.42
N ALA A 58 -0.89 -2.95 -12.64
CA ALA A 58 -1.86 -2.00 -13.19
C ALA A 58 -3.13 -1.95 -12.32
N ILE A 59 -3.59 -3.10 -11.82
CA ILE A 59 -4.71 -3.20 -10.88
C ILE A 59 -4.33 -2.56 -9.53
N ALA A 60 -3.13 -2.83 -9.00
CA ALA A 60 -2.64 -2.24 -7.76
C ALA A 60 -2.59 -0.71 -7.85
N LYS A 61 -2.13 -0.15 -8.98
CA LYS A 61 -2.13 1.29 -9.27
C LYS A 61 -3.55 1.86 -9.35
N LYS A 62 -4.48 1.17 -10.03
CA LYS A 62 -5.89 1.58 -10.15
C LYS A 62 -6.58 1.78 -8.80
N TYR A 63 -6.31 0.91 -7.82
CA TYR A 63 -6.90 0.97 -6.48
C TYR A 63 -5.99 1.62 -5.43
N ASN A 64 -4.83 2.13 -5.85
CA ASN A 64 -3.78 2.64 -5.00
C ASN A 64 -3.42 1.72 -3.81
N VAL A 65 -3.23 0.44 -4.09
CA VAL A 65 -2.74 -0.57 -3.13
C VAL A 65 -1.33 -1.02 -3.48
N GLY A 66 -0.65 -1.67 -2.54
CA GLY A 66 0.69 -2.21 -2.74
C GLY A 66 0.65 -3.55 -3.48
N PHE A 67 1.62 -3.80 -4.35
CA PHE A 67 1.69 -5.04 -5.13
C PHE A 67 1.68 -6.30 -4.25
N LEU A 68 2.55 -6.38 -3.24
CA LEU A 68 2.61 -7.55 -2.34
C LEU A 68 1.34 -7.70 -1.49
N ALA A 69 0.68 -6.60 -1.11
CA ALA A 69 -0.61 -6.68 -0.40
C ALA A 69 -1.69 -7.31 -1.28
N LEU A 70 -1.72 -6.96 -2.57
CA LEU A 70 -2.65 -7.55 -3.53
C LEU A 70 -2.35 -9.03 -3.79
N LEU A 71 -1.08 -9.44 -3.80
CA LEU A 71 -0.68 -10.85 -3.87
C LEU A 71 -1.09 -11.64 -2.62
N GLN A 72 -0.86 -11.10 -1.42
CA GLN A 72 -1.26 -11.75 -0.17
C GLN A 72 -2.76 -11.96 -0.08
N ALA A 73 -3.55 -10.97 -0.54
CA ALA A 73 -5.01 -11.06 -0.55
C ALA A 73 -5.57 -12.03 -1.61
N ASN A 74 -4.76 -12.42 -2.61
CA ASN A 74 -5.20 -13.27 -3.73
C ASN A 74 -4.21 -14.42 -4.00
N PRO A 75 -4.13 -15.43 -3.12
CA PRO A 75 -3.21 -16.55 -3.29
C PRO A 75 -3.37 -17.25 -4.65
N GLY A 76 -2.26 -17.49 -5.35
CA GLY A 76 -2.24 -18.19 -6.64
C GLY A 76 -2.59 -17.34 -7.86
N VAL A 77 -2.82 -16.03 -7.70
CA VAL A 77 -2.97 -15.13 -8.86
C VAL A 77 -1.65 -15.04 -9.64
N ASP A 78 -1.74 -15.06 -10.97
CA ASP A 78 -0.60 -14.74 -11.83
C ASP A 78 -0.34 -13.22 -11.80
N PRO A 79 0.84 -12.76 -11.37
CA PRO A 79 1.12 -11.32 -11.26
C PRO A 79 1.27 -10.60 -12.60
N TYR A 80 1.64 -11.33 -13.66
CA TYR A 80 1.89 -10.75 -14.98
C TYR A 80 0.61 -10.74 -15.81
N VAL A 81 -0.12 -11.85 -15.81
CA VAL A 81 -1.35 -12.01 -16.60
C VAL A 81 -2.44 -12.68 -15.73
N PRO A 82 -3.07 -11.94 -14.80
CA PRO A 82 -4.20 -12.45 -14.04
C PRO A 82 -5.27 -13.03 -14.97
N ARG A 83 -5.88 -14.15 -14.57
CA ARG A 83 -6.87 -14.85 -15.41
C ARG A 83 -8.10 -13.97 -15.64
N ALA A 84 -8.42 -13.66 -16.89
CA ALA A 84 -9.62 -12.93 -17.26
C ALA A 84 -10.89 -13.60 -16.70
N GLY A 85 -11.84 -12.78 -16.22
CA GLY A 85 -13.07 -13.22 -15.57
C GLY A 85 -12.91 -13.70 -14.12
N SER A 86 -11.69 -13.85 -13.61
CA SER A 86 -11.47 -14.11 -12.18
C SER A 86 -11.77 -12.85 -11.35
N VAL A 87 -12.08 -13.06 -10.06
CA VAL A 87 -12.36 -11.97 -9.10
C VAL A 87 -11.18 -11.85 -8.15
N LEU A 88 -10.62 -10.65 -8.08
CA LEU A 88 -9.60 -10.29 -7.11
C LEU A 88 -10.23 -9.51 -5.95
N THR A 89 -9.82 -9.83 -4.74
CA THR A 89 -10.07 -9.02 -3.54
C THR A 89 -9.05 -7.89 -3.48
N ILE A 90 -9.54 -6.66 -3.37
CA ILE A 90 -8.73 -5.45 -3.20
C ILE A 90 -8.69 -5.11 -1.70
N PRO A 91 -7.54 -5.27 -1.03
CA PRO A 91 -7.43 -5.18 0.44
C PRO A 91 -7.34 -3.73 0.92
N LEU A 92 -8.48 -3.03 0.87
CA LEU A 92 -8.63 -1.64 1.30
C LEU A 92 -9.06 -1.50 2.77
N GLN A 93 -9.60 -2.56 3.37
CA GLN A 93 -9.89 -2.58 4.80
C GLN A 93 -8.62 -2.86 5.60
N THR A 94 -8.38 -2.11 6.68
CA THR A 94 -7.23 -2.33 7.55
C THR A 94 -7.48 -1.91 8.99
N ILE A 95 -6.84 -2.62 9.92
CA ILE A 95 -6.67 -2.23 11.32
C ILE A 95 -5.54 -1.20 11.37
N LEU A 96 -5.81 -0.02 11.96
CA LEU A 96 -4.79 1.01 12.15
C LEU A 96 -3.68 0.52 13.09
N PRO A 97 -2.40 0.83 12.80
CA PRO A 97 -1.29 0.40 13.63
C PRO A 97 -1.40 0.90 15.07
N ASP A 98 -0.83 0.14 16.01
CA ASP A 98 -0.75 0.52 17.42
C ASP A 98 0.38 1.54 17.65
N ALA A 99 0.16 2.74 17.14
CA ALA A 99 1.06 3.88 17.23
C ALA A 99 0.23 5.17 17.39
N PRO A 100 0.82 6.27 17.89
CA PRO A 100 0.13 7.56 17.95
C PRO A 100 -0.42 7.94 16.56
N ARG A 101 -1.72 8.24 16.49
CA ARG A 101 -2.42 8.68 15.26
C ARG A 101 -2.10 10.15 14.95
N GLU A 102 -0.82 10.45 14.76
CA GLU A 102 -0.29 11.81 14.59
C GLU A 102 0.78 11.84 13.51
N GLY A 103 0.69 12.80 12.57
CA GLY A 103 1.69 12.96 11.52
C GLY A 103 1.76 11.74 10.61
N ILE A 104 2.93 11.15 10.47
CA ILE A 104 3.18 9.99 9.62
C ILE A 104 3.50 8.76 10.46
N VAL A 105 2.79 7.67 10.24
CA VAL A 105 3.17 6.33 10.71
C VAL A 105 3.48 5.46 9.51
N ILE A 106 4.64 4.83 9.48
CA ILE A 106 5.02 3.89 8.42
C ILE A 106 5.14 2.51 9.03
N ASN A 107 4.41 1.53 8.52
CA ASN A 107 4.58 0.14 8.92
C ASN A 107 5.26 -0.63 7.80
N LEU A 108 6.53 -0.99 8.03
CA LEU A 108 7.37 -1.63 7.04
C LEU A 108 6.86 -3.03 6.68
N ALA A 109 6.27 -3.77 7.62
CA ALA A 109 5.81 -5.14 7.39
C ALA A 109 4.67 -5.27 6.38
N GLU A 110 3.83 -4.23 6.29
CA GLU A 110 2.68 -4.19 5.38
C GLU A 110 2.86 -3.18 4.24
N LEU A 111 4.04 -2.54 4.16
CA LEU A 111 4.40 -1.59 3.11
C LEU A 111 3.36 -0.48 2.94
N ARG A 112 2.90 0.08 4.08
CA ARG A 112 1.95 1.19 4.11
C ARG A 112 2.48 2.38 4.92
N LEU A 113 2.14 3.57 4.44
CA LEU A 113 2.26 4.84 5.16
C LEU A 113 0.86 5.34 5.51
N TYR A 114 0.65 5.67 6.78
CA TYR A 114 -0.54 6.27 7.32
C TYR A 114 -0.25 7.74 7.63
N TYR A 115 -1.02 8.65 7.04
CA TYR A 115 -0.93 10.07 7.32
C TYR A 115 -2.17 10.56 8.06
N TYR A 116 -1.93 11.17 9.22
CA TYR A 116 -2.93 11.77 10.11
C TYR A 116 -2.76 13.30 10.06
N PRO A 117 -3.54 13.99 9.19
CA PRO A 117 -3.44 15.44 9.05
C PRO A 117 -3.81 16.17 10.36
N PRO A 118 -3.04 17.19 10.77
CA PRO A 118 -3.35 17.97 11.96
C PRO A 118 -4.75 18.61 11.90
N GLY A 119 -5.50 18.51 12.99
CA GLY A 119 -6.82 19.13 13.12
C GLY A 119 -7.94 18.45 12.33
N LYS A 120 -7.69 17.28 11.72
CA LYS A 120 -8.69 16.52 10.99
C LYS A 120 -8.90 15.13 11.59
N ASN A 121 -10.15 14.65 11.52
CA ASN A 121 -10.52 13.31 11.96
C ASN A 121 -10.50 12.32 10.78
N GLU A 122 -9.37 12.23 10.08
CA GLU A 122 -9.19 11.35 8.92
C GLU A 122 -7.80 10.70 8.93
N VAL A 123 -7.67 9.61 8.19
CA VAL A 123 -6.39 8.96 7.89
C VAL A 123 -6.30 8.69 6.40
N THR A 124 -5.15 8.99 5.80
CA THR A 124 -4.86 8.58 4.42
C THR A 124 -3.79 7.50 4.41
N VAL A 125 -4.06 6.41 3.69
CA VAL A 125 -3.14 5.27 3.59
C VAL A 125 -2.55 5.22 2.19
N TYR A 126 -1.22 5.23 2.13
CA TYR A 126 -0.46 5.14 0.90
C TYR A 126 0.33 3.84 0.87
N PRO A 127 0.32 3.09 -0.24
CA PRO A 127 1.26 1.99 -0.42
C PRO A 127 2.65 2.55 -0.68
N ILE A 128 3.67 1.89 -0.13
CA ILE A 128 5.05 2.36 -0.24
C ILE A 128 6.00 1.25 -0.73
N GLY A 129 7.07 1.65 -1.42
CA GLY A 129 8.23 0.80 -1.64
C GLY A 129 9.31 1.10 -0.60
N ILE A 130 10.03 0.08 -0.14
CA ILE A 130 11.10 0.24 0.86
C ILE A 130 12.42 -0.36 0.38
N GLY A 131 13.43 -0.26 1.25
CA GLY A 131 14.76 -0.82 1.07
C GLY A 131 14.76 -2.30 0.68
N GLN A 132 15.52 -2.63 -0.35
CA GLN A 132 15.80 -4.00 -0.76
C GLN A 132 16.59 -4.75 0.32
N LEU A 133 16.68 -6.08 0.16
CA LEU A 133 17.54 -6.91 0.99
C LEU A 133 19.03 -6.71 0.62
N GLY A 134 19.88 -6.87 1.62
CA GLY A 134 21.34 -6.90 1.48
C GLY A 134 22.03 -5.58 1.79
N GLY A 135 23.15 -5.67 2.53
CA GLY A 135 24.04 -4.55 2.81
C GLY A 135 23.38 -3.43 3.62
N ASP A 136 23.64 -2.19 3.21
CA ASP A 136 23.23 -0.93 3.85
C ASP A 136 21.91 -0.36 3.30
N THR A 137 21.13 -1.18 2.58
CA THR A 137 19.95 -0.72 1.83
C THR A 137 18.64 -0.88 2.56
N LEU A 138 18.64 -1.37 3.81
CA LEU A 138 17.43 -1.57 4.60
C LEU A 138 16.85 -0.24 5.07
N THR A 139 15.53 -0.13 5.06
CA THR A 139 14.82 0.98 5.73
C THR A 139 14.73 0.68 7.23
N PRO A 140 15.29 1.52 8.11
CA PRO A 140 15.28 1.27 9.56
C PRO A 140 13.94 1.68 10.20
N THR A 141 13.63 1.08 11.35
CA THR A 141 12.61 1.60 12.27
C THR A 141 13.17 2.80 13.03
N MET A 142 12.37 3.85 13.23
CA MET A 142 12.81 5.07 13.93
C MET A 142 11.63 5.99 14.29
N VAL A 143 11.83 6.82 15.30
CA VAL A 143 11.00 8.02 15.55
C VAL A 143 11.79 9.25 15.11
N THR A 144 11.22 10.06 14.23
CA THR A 144 11.87 11.23 13.64
C THR A 144 10.85 12.29 13.23
N THR A 145 11.29 13.32 12.52
CA THR A 145 10.46 14.37 11.95
C THR A 145 10.83 14.62 10.49
N VAL A 146 9.94 15.27 9.75
CA VAL A 146 10.29 15.88 8.48
C VAL A 146 11.25 17.05 8.75
N SER A 147 12.43 17.04 8.15
CA SER A 147 13.42 18.12 8.27
C SER A 147 13.31 19.15 7.16
N ASP A 148 13.06 18.70 5.94
CA ASP A 148 13.00 19.54 4.74
C ASP A 148 12.14 18.87 3.66
N LYS A 149 11.70 19.64 2.66
CA LYS A 149 11.03 19.10 1.47
C LYS A 149 11.44 19.88 0.23
N ARG A 150 11.67 19.17 -0.88
CA ARG A 150 12.08 19.74 -2.16
C ARG A 150 11.24 19.21 -3.32
N ALA A 151 10.66 20.13 -4.07
CA ALA A 151 10.09 19.84 -5.39
C ALA A 151 11.23 19.76 -6.42
N ASN A 152 11.08 18.91 -7.43
CA ASN A 152 12.07 18.63 -8.48
C ASN A 152 13.48 18.39 -7.90
N PRO A 153 13.65 17.36 -7.05
CA PRO A 153 14.93 17.11 -6.40
C PRO A 153 15.99 16.69 -7.43
N THR A 154 17.23 17.13 -7.23
CA THR A 154 18.38 16.42 -7.79
C THR A 154 18.68 15.16 -6.98
N TRP A 155 19.23 14.13 -7.61
CA TRP A 155 19.69 12.92 -6.92
C TRP A 155 21.21 12.81 -6.98
N THR A 156 21.83 12.66 -5.82
CA THR A 156 23.27 12.38 -5.69
C THR A 156 23.42 10.96 -5.15
N PRO A 157 23.79 9.97 -5.98
CA PRO A 157 23.96 8.60 -5.54
C PRO A 157 25.04 8.53 -4.45
N THR A 158 24.82 7.76 -3.39
CA THR A 158 25.84 7.54 -2.34
C THR A 158 27.04 6.76 -2.90
N ALA A 159 28.17 6.78 -2.18
CA ALA A 159 29.35 6.01 -2.58
C ALA A 159 29.04 4.51 -2.76
N ASN A 160 28.24 3.94 -1.87
CA ASN A 160 27.86 2.53 -1.92
C ASN A 160 26.95 2.22 -3.12
N ILE A 161 26.00 3.11 -3.44
CA ILE A 161 25.18 2.99 -4.65
C ILE A 161 26.06 3.04 -5.90
N ARG A 162 26.97 4.02 -6.01
CA ARG A 162 27.89 4.10 -7.15
C ARG A 162 28.76 2.85 -7.30
N ALA A 163 29.30 2.34 -6.21
CA ALA A 163 30.10 1.10 -6.22
C ALA A 163 29.28 -0.10 -6.72
N ARG A 164 28.03 -0.24 -6.26
CA ARG A 164 27.11 -1.31 -6.68
C ARG A 164 26.79 -1.26 -8.18
N TYR A 165 26.45 -0.07 -8.70
CA TYR A 165 26.16 0.09 -10.14
C TYR A 165 27.43 -0.10 -10.99
N LYS A 166 28.59 0.38 -10.51
CA LYS A 166 29.87 0.18 -11.19
C LYS A 166 30.25 -1.30 -11.30
N ALA A 167 29.97 -2.10 -10.27
CA ALA A 167 30.15 -3.55 -10.31
C ALA A 167 29.26 -4.26 -11.35
N GLN A 168 28.18 -3.61 -11.80
CA GLN A 168 27.29 -4.07 -12.88
C GLN A 168 27.66 -3.45 -14.25
N GLY A 169 28.78 -2.73 -14.34
CA GLY A 169 29.21 -2.06 -15.56
C GLY A 169 28.49 -0.74 -15.85
N ILE A 170 27.74 -0.19 -14.89
CA ILE A 170 27.00 1.06 -15.04
C ILE A 170 27.73 2.17 -14.28
N ASP A 171 28.23 3.19 -14.99
CA ASP A 171 28.79 4.38 -14.37
C ASP A 171 27.70 5.43 -14.13
N LEU A 172 27.48 5.78 -12.86
CA LEU A 172 26.44 6.74 -12.49
C LEU A 172 27.02 8.17 -12.47
N PRO A 173 26.30 9.16 -13.03
CA PRO A 173 26.66 10.56 -12.87
C PRO A 173 26.80 10.94 -11.40
N ALA A 174 27.70 11.88 -11.10
CA ALA A 174 27.86 12.39 -9.74
C ALA A 174 26.56 13.01 -9.20
N VAL A 175 25.80 13.68 -10.09
CA VAL A 175 24.48 14.23 -9.82
C VAL A 175 23.58 13.92 -11.00
N ILE A 176 22.41 13.34 -10.72
CA ILE A 176 21.32 13.23 -11.68
C ILE A 176 20.40 14.45 -11.49
N PRO A 177 20.20 15.27 -12.54
CA PRO A 177 19.37 16.47 -12.44
C PRO A 177 17.90 16.10 -12.20
N ALA A 178 17.09 17.10 -11.87
CA ALA A 178 15.64 16.92 -11.88
C ALA A 178 15.14 16.63 -13.30
N GLY A 179 14.09 15.82 -13.41
CA GLY A 179 13.48 15.47 -14.69
C GLY A 179 12.92 14.05 -14.70
N PRO A 180 12.35 13.60 -15.83
CA PRO A 180 11.72 12.29 -15.96
C PRO A 180 12.64 11.12 -15.62
N ASP A 181 13.94 11.25 -15.86
CA ASP A 181 14.92 10.19 -15.61
C ASP A 181 15.42 10.16 -14.16
N ASN A 182 14.98 11.10 -13.31
CA ASN A 182 15.39 11.13 -11.91
C ASN A 182 14.68 10.03 -11.11
N PRO A 183 15.41 9.08 -10.49
CA PRO A 183 14.80 7.95 -9.78
C PRO A 183 14.12 8.34 -8.46
N MET A 184 14.24 9.60 -8.04
CA MET A 184 13.52 10.17 -6.90
C MET A 184 12.13 10.74 -7.26
N GLY A 185 11.78 10.80 -8.55
CA GLY A 185 10.53 11.43 -9.00
C GLY A 185 10.50 12.94 -8.77
N HIS A 186 9.31 13.53 -8.76
CA HIS A 186 9.14 14.99 -8.76
C HIS A 186 9.15 15.64 -7.37
N HIS A 187 9.04 14.86 -6.29
CA HIS A 187 8.96 15.38 -4.94
C HIS A 187 9.76 14.52 -3.97
N ALA A 188 10.38 15.17 -3.00
CA ALA A 188 11.10 14.52 -1.92
C ALA A 188 10.86 15.22 -0.59
N ILE A 189 10.68 14.44 0.46
CA ILE A 189 10.50 14.85 1.86
C ILE A 189 11.63 14.19 2.64
N ARG A 190 12.46 14.99 3.30
CA ARG A 190 13.63 14.51 4.04
C ARG A 190 13.28 14.25 5.49
N LEU A 191 13.81 13.16 6.03
CA LEU A 191 13.66 12.79 7.45
C LEU A 191 14.85 13.32 8.25
N ALA A 192 14.66 13.81 9.46
CA ALA A 192 15.72 14.41 10.27
C ALA A 192 16.75 13.39 10.77
N ALA A 193 16.32 12.14 10.99
CA ALA A 193 17.18 11.08 11.52
C ALA A 193 18.38 10.78 10.62
N TYR A 194 19.45 10.27 11.24
CA TYR A 194 20.68 9.87 10.56
C TYR A 194 21.29 10.96 9.67
N GLY A 195 21.16 12.23 10.06
CA GLY A 195 21.72 13.35 9.31
C GLY A 195 21.01 13.63 7.98
N GLY A 196 19.77 13.18 7.80
CA GLY A 196 19.00 13.50 6.60
C GLY A 196 19.10 12.49 5.47
N VAL A 197 19.72 11.32 5.66
CA VAL A 197 19.99 10.38 4.56
C VAL A 197 18.76 9.60 4.08
N TYR A 198 17.71 9.50 4.89
CA TYR A 198 16.45 8.85 4.52
C TYR A 198 15.39 9.84 4.06
N LEU A 199 14.73 9.52 2.96
CA LEU A 199 13.73 10.36 2.33
C LEU A 199 12.46 9.55 2.04
N LEU A 200 11.31 10.22 2.07
CA LEU A 200 10.13 9.82 1.31
C LEU A 200 10.20 10.53 -0.04
N HIS A 201 10.05 9.81 -1.14
CA HIS A 201 10.14 10.41 -2.47
C HIS A 201 9.30 9.67 -3.50
N GLY A 202 9.14 10.26 -4.69
CA GLY A 202 8.44 9.65 -5.82
C GLY A 202 9.26 8.56 -6.51
N THR A 203 8.85 8.20 -7.72
CA THR A 203 9.55 7.22 -8.55
C THR A 203 9.27 7.55 -10.00
N ASN A 204 10.28 7.39 -10.86
CA ASN A 204 10.07 7.38 -12.31
C ASN A 204 9.81 5.97 -12.88
N ALA A 205 9.90 4.94 -12.05
CA ALA A 205 9.53 3.58 -12.42
C ALA A 205 8.02 3.35 -12.22
N ASP A 206 7.42 2.60 -13.14
CA ASP A 206 6.02 2.17 -13.10
C ASP A 206 5.77 0.93 -12.20
N PHE A 207 6.80 0.50 -11.46
CA PHE A 207 6.75 -0.62 -10.52
C PHE A 207 7.52 -0.31 -9.24
N GLY A 208 7.42 -1.19 -8.24
CA GLY A 208 8.21 -1.13 -7.00
C GLY A 208 7.46 -0.62 -5.77
N ILE A 209 6.22 -0.14 -5.94
CA ILE A 209 5.35 0.25 -4.82
C ILE A 209 4.67 -0.99 -4.24
N GLY A 210 4.72 -1.14 -2.91
CA GLY A 210 4.39 -2.40 -2.26
C GLY A 210 5.43 -3.50 -2.51
N MET A 211 6.70 -3.12 -2.69
CA MET A 211 7.84 -4.04 -2.85
C MET A 211 9.09 -3.52 -2.11
N ARG A 212 10.12 -4.38 -2.03
CA ARG A 212 11.44 -4.07 -1.44
C ARG A 212 12.48 -3.87 -2.54
N VAL A 213 12.57 -2.66 -3.08
CA VAL A 213 13.37 -2.37 -4.29
C VAL A 213 14.30 -1.16 -4.17
N SER A 214 14.16 -0.35 -3.12
CA SER A 214 14.94 0.87 -2.99
C SER A 214 16.31 0.63 -2.34
N SER A 215 17.18 1.64 -2.36
CA SER A 215 18.42 1.65 -1.58
C SER A 215 18.24 2.23 -0.16
N GLY A 216 17.09 2.01 0.46
CA GLY A 216 16.81 2.38 1.87
C GLY A 216 15.78 3.49 2.06
N CYS A 217 15.61 4.37 1.08
CA CYS A 217 14.56 5.40 1.09
C CYS A 217 13.17 4.81 0.85
N ILE A 218 12.13 5.57 1.19
CA ILE A 218 10.73 5.16 1.04
C ILE A 218 10.18 5.77 -0.24
N ARG A 219 9.69 4.91 -1.15
CA ARG A 219 9.12 5.30 -2.45
C ARG A 219 7.60 5.35 -2.35
N LEU A 220 7.00 6.37 -2.95
CA LEU A 220 5.57 6.48 -3.18
C LEU A 220 5.31 6.67 -4.67
N ARG A 221 4.07 6.42 -5.12
CA ARG A 221 3.66 6.82 -6.47
C ARG A 221 3.74 8.34 -6.62
N ASP A 222 3.87 8.83 -7.85
CA ASP A 222 4.15 10.26 -8.08
C ASP A 222 3.00 11.17 -7.57
N ASP A 223 1.75 10.78 -7.79
CA ASP A 223 0.59 11.51 -7.27
C ASP A 223 0.48 11.45 -5.74
N ASP A 224 0.87 10.31 -5.14
CA ASP A 224 0.87 10.12 -3.69
C ASP A 224 1.93 11.01 -3.01
N ILE A 225 3.18 10.99 -3.50
CA ILE A 225 4.23 11.86 -2.94
C ILE A 225 3.88 13.33 -3.13
N LYS A 226 3.30 13.71 -4.27
CA LYS A 226 2.87 15.08 -4.54
C LYS A 226 1.80 15.53 -3.54
N THR A 227 0.80 14.68 -3.31
CA THR A 227 -0.27 14.94 -2.34
C THR A 227 0.29 15.10 -0.94
N LEU A 228 1.12 14.14 -0.50
CA LEU A 228 1.77 14.18 0.81
C LEU A 228 2.66 15.43 0.96
N PHE A 229 3.48 15.75 -0.05
CA PHE A 229 4.37 16.91 -0.09
C PHE A 229 3.63 18.22 0.13
N ASN A 230 2.43 18.36 -0.42
CA ASN A 230 1.64 19.58 -0.29
C ASN A 230 1.09 19.79 1.12
N VAL A 231 0.84 18.72 1.87
CA VAL A 231 0.19 18.78 3.19
C VAL A 231 1.16 18.63 4.36
N VAL A 232 2.32 18.00 4.17
CA VAL A 232 3.32 17.88 5.24
C VAL A 232 4.21 19.12 5.32
N THR A 233 4.61 19.46 6.54
CA THR A 233 5.53 20.56 6.84
C THR A 233 6.75 20.05 7.61
N PRO A 234 7.91 20.73 7.53
CA PRO A 234 8.99 20.51 8.48
C PRO A 234 8.48 20.51 9.93
N GLY A 235 8.99 19.58 10.74
CA GLY A 235 8.50 19.31 12.09
C GLY A 235 7.39 18.25 12.19
N THR A 236 6.75 17.86 11.08
CA THR A 236 5.76 16.76 11.08
C THR A 236 6.40 15.50 11.65
N LYS A 237 5.80 14.90 12.68
CA LYS A 237 6.29 13.67 13.30
C LYS A 237 6.21 12.49 12.33
N VAL A 238 7.19 11.61 12.43
CA VAL A 238 7.29 10.38 11.64
C VAL A 238 7.66 9.23 12.57
N ASN A 239 6.84 8.18 12.60
CA ASN A 239 7.11 6.95 13.35
C ASN A 239 7.16 5.76 12.39
N ILE A 240 8.33 5.13 12.26
CA ILE A 240 8.56 3.98 11.40
C ILE A 240 8.65 2.73 12.28
N ILE A 241 7.65 1.85 12.14
CA ILE A 241 7.49 0.61 12.87
C ILE A 241 7.59 -0.60 11.94
N ASN A 242 7.72 -1.78 12.52
CA ASN A 242 7.72 -3.05 11.78
C ASN A 242 6.84 -4.05 12.51
N THR A 243 5.56 -4.10 12.13
CA THR A 243 4.53 -4.84 12.85
C THR A 243 3.68 -5.64 11.85
N PRO A 244 4.00 -6.94 11.62
CA PRO A 244 3.30 -7.77 10.64
C PRO A 244 1.91 -8.21 11.09
N ILE A 245 1.62 -8.16 12.39
CA ILE A 245 0.32 -8.53 12.96
C ILE A 245 -0.28 -7.35 13.69
N LYS A 246 -1.55 -7.06 13.42
CA LYS A 246 -2.35 -6.06 14.13
C LYS A 246 -3.60 -6.74 14.66
N VAL A 247 -4.02 -6.34 15.85
CA VAL A 247 -5.22 -6.87 16.50
C VAL A 247 -6.13 -5.73 16.91
N SER A 248 -7.43 -5.97 16.89
CA SER A 248 -8.41 -5.03 17.41
C SER A 248 -9.56 -5.76 18.10
N GLU A 249 -10.01 -5.20 19.21
CA GLU A 249 -11.26 -5.58 19.85
C GLU A 249 -12.23 -4.42 19.62
N GLU A 250 -13.13 -4.63 18.68
CA GLU A 250 -14.06 -3.63 18.18
C GLU A 250 -15.30 -3.53 19.10
N PRO A 251 -16.02 -2.39 19.07
CA PRO A 251 -17.28 -2.25 19.78
C PRO A 251 -18.25 -3.41 19.47
N GLY A 252 -18.88 -3.96 20.51
CA GLY A 252 -19.72 -5.16 20.39
C GLY A 252 -18.98 -6.48 20.60
N GLY A 253 -17.68 -6.45 20.92
CA GLY A 253 -16.89 -7.64 21.28
C GLY A 253 -16.33 -8.41 20.09
N VAL A 254 -16.43 -7.85 18.88
CA VAL A 254 -15.83 -8.43 17.67
C VAL A 254 -14.31 -8.33 17.78
N ARG A 255 -13.61 -9.45 17.55
CA ARG A 255 -12.15 -9.55 17.66
C ARG A 255 -11.58 -9.76 16.27
N LEU A 256 -10.83 -8.77 15.78
CA LEU A 256 -10.23 -8.80 14.46
C LEU A 256 -8.72 -8.95 14.54
N VAL A 257 -8.15 -9.72 13.62
CA VAL A 257 -6.71 -9.82 13.40
C VAL A 257 -6.38 -9.54 11.94
N GLU A 258 -5.32 -8.76 11.69
CA GLU A 258 -4.77 -8.54 10.35
C GLU A 258 -3.32 -9.00 10.35
N ILE A 259 -2.98 -9.97 9.50
CA ILE A 259 -1.67 -10.62 9.49
C ILE A 259 -1.07 -10.54 8.10
N HIS A 260 0.10 -9.93 8.03
CA HIS A 260 0.96 -9.82 6.85
C HIS A 260 2.16 -10.77 7.01
N GLN A 261 2.78 -11.10 5.89
CA GLN A 261 4.07 -11.79 5.91
C GLN A 261 5.16 -10.90 6.55
N PRO A 262 5.99 -11.41 7.48
CA PRO A 262 7.13 -10.67 8.01
C PRO A 262 8.13 -10.27 6.93
N LEU A 263 8.84 -9.17 7.15
CA LEU A 263 9.97 -8.81 6.29
C LEU A 263 11.09 -9.86 6.43
N SER A 264 11.50 -10.43 5.31
CA SER A 264 12.73 -11.22 5.20
C SER A 264 13.94 -10.46 5.76
N LYS A 265 14.87 -11.19 6.34
CA LYS A 265 16.19 -10.70 6.75
C LYS A 265 17.26 -11.05 5.71
N ASN A 266 17.08 -12.17 5.00
CA ASN A 266 18.00 -12.67 3.98
C ASN A 266 17.29 -12.94 2.65
N ILE A 267 18.04 -12.97 1.55
CA ILE A 267 17.53 -13.15 0.17
C ILE A 267 16.83 -14.50 -0.04
N GLY A 268 17.16 -15.53 0.75
CA GLY A 268 16.56 -16.86 0.65
C GLY A 268 15.42 -17.13 1.65
N ASP A 269 15.04 -16.16 2.49
CA ASP A 269 13.96 -16.38 3.44
C ASP A 269 12.62 -16.46 2.69
N ASP A 270 11.77 -17.41 3.08
CA ASP A 270 10.38 -17.46 2.66
C ASP A 270 9.50 -16.70 3.68
N PRO A 271 8.96 -15.52 3.33
CA PRO A 271 8.11 -14.73 4.22
C PRO A 271 6.84 -15.46 4.69
N GLN A 272 6.37 -16.48 3.96
CA GLN A 272 5.18 -17.25 4.34
C GLN A 272 5.46 -18.16 5.55
N THR A 273 6.70 -18.62 5.72
CA THR A 273 7.09 -19.56 6.78
C THR A 273 7.89 -18.91 7.91
N LEU A 274 8.33 -17.66 7.76
CA LEU A 274 9.02 -16.92 8.82
C LEU A 274 8.17 -16.82 10.11
N PRO A 275 8.78 -16.95 11.30
CA PRO A 275 8.05 -16.81 12.56
C PRO A 275 7.58 -15.37 12.79
N ILE A 276 6.39 -15.22 13.35
CA ILE A 276 5.84 -13.94 13.80
C ILE A 276 6.02 -13.83 15.31
N ASN A 277 6.85 -12.89 15.75
CA ASN A 277 7.02 -12.62 17.17
C ASN A 277 5.83 -11.80 17.68
N LEU A 278 5.06 -12.37 18.59
CA LEU A 278 3.93 -11.70 19.24
C LEU A 278 4.39 -10.95 20.48
N ASN A 279 3.96 -9.69 20.62
CA ASN A 279 4.13 -8.96 21.89
C ASN A 279 3.09 -9.41 22.92
N ALA A 280 3.19 -8.91 24.17
CA ALA A 280 2.29 -9.30 25.25
C ALA A 280 0.80 -9.06 24.92
N THR A 281 0.47 -7.93 24.28
CA THR A 281 -0.90 -7.60 23.85
C THR A 281 -1.42 -8.62 22.84
N MET A 282 -0.61 -9.00 21.85
CA MET A 282 -0.97 -9.97 20.82
C MET A 282 -1.08 -11.39 21.37
N VAL A 283 -0.21 -11.77 22.31
CA VAL A 283 -0.32 -13.06 23.03
C VAL A 283 -1.63 -13.09 23.81
N SER A 284 -1.92 -12.05 24.60
CA SER A 284 -3.18 -11.95 25.34
C SER A 284 -4.40 -11.96 24.42
N PHE A 285 -4.34 -11.29 23.28
CA PHE A 285 -5.41 -11.32 22.29
C PHE A 285 -5.62 -12.73 21.73
N LYS A 286 -4.54 -13.43 21.37
CA LYS A 286 -4.57 -14.79 20.81
C LYS A 286 -5.09 -15.82 21.81
N THR A 287 -4.74 -15.71 23.09
CA THR A 287 -5.12 -16.67 24.14
C THR A 287 -6.42 -16.32 24.87
N ASN A 288 -7.06 -15.19 24.52
CA ASN A 288 -8.31 -14.78 25.12
C ASN A 288 -9.43 -15.83 24.87
N ALA A 289 -10.28 -16.07 25.87
CA ALA A 289 -11.39 -17.01 25.76
C ALA A 289 -12.38 -16.65 24.64
N ASN A 290 -12.53 -15.36 24.32
CA ASN A 290 -13.41 -14.89 23.25
C ASN A 290 -12.76 -14.93 21.86
N THR A 291 -11.50 -15.37 21.74
CA THR A 291 -10.86 -15.62 20.45
C THR A 291 -11.07 -17.08 20.05
N ASP A 292 -11.58 -17.31 18.84
CA ASP A 292 -11.61 -18.63 18.21
C ASP A 292 -10.18 -19.02 17.83
N SER A 293 -9.63 -20.00 18.54
CA SER A 293 -8.25 -20.44 18.34
C SER A 293 -8.04 -21.06 16.95
N LEU A 294 -9.03 -21.77 16.40
CA LEU A 294 -8.89 -22.41 15.10
C LEU A 294 -8.88 -21.37 13.97
N VAL A 295 -9.76 -20.38 14.03
CA VAL A 295 -9.79 -19.29 13.03
C VAL A 295 -8.53 -18.42 13.16
N MET A 296 -8.07 -18.16 14.38
CA MET A 296 -6.83 -17.42 14.63
C MET A 296 -5.59 -18.14 14.05
N GLU A 297 -5.44 -19.46 14.25
CA GLU A 297 -4.33 -20.21 13.64
C GLU A 297 -4.41 -20.19 12.11
N ARG A 298 -5.60 -20.37 11.53
CA ARG A 298 -5.80 -20.26 10.08
C ARG A 298 -5.44 -18.88 9.55
N ALA A 299 -5.76 -17.80 10.27
CA ALA A 299 -5.36 -16.46 9.89
C ALA A 299 -3.82 -16.29 9.94
N MET A 300 -3.16 -16.86 10.95
CA MET A 300 -1.70 -16.85 11.08
C MET A 300 -0.99 -17.65 9.98
N GLU A 301 -1.60 -18.74 9.52
CA GLU A 301 -1.13 -19.54 8.39
C GLU A 301 -1.38 -18.84 7.06
N ALA A 302 -2.55 -18.22 6.88
CA ALA A 302 -2.95 -17.60 5.62
C ALA A 302 -2.18 -16.31 5.34
N ARG A 303 -1.98 -15.45 6.34
CA ARG A 303 -1.28 -14.15 6.21
C ARG A 303 -1.80 -13.31 5.04
N SER A 304 -3.12 -13.22 4.94
CA SER A 304 -3.82 -12.60 3.80
C SER A 304 -3.65 -11.08 3.69
N GLY A 305 -3.09 -10.44 4.72
CA GLY A 305 -2.98 -8.99 4.82
C GLY A 305 -4.32 -8.26 5.02
N MET A 306 -5.40 -9.01 5.29
CA MET A 306 -6.75 -8.49 5.50
C MET A 306 -7.24 -8.74 6.93
N PRO A 307 -8.00 -7.80 7.53
CA PRO A 307 -8.69 -8.06 8.79
C PRO A 307 -9.59 -9.29 8.70
N THR A 308 -9.44 -10.20 9.64
CA THR A 308 -10.18 -11.45 9.76
C THR A 308 -10.85 -11.50 11.13
N ASP A 309 -12.14 -11.81 11.15
CA ASP A 309 -12.90 -12.02 12.38
C ASP A 309 -12.50 -13.35 13.02
N VAL A 310 -11.98 -13.25 14.24
CA VAL A 310 -11.57 -14.38 15.08
C VAL A 310 -12.39 -14.43 16.36
N THR A 311 -13.57 -13.81 16.38
CA THR A 311 -14.49 -13.87 17.51
C THR A 311 -15.00 -15.30 17.69
N ARG A 312 -14.96 -15.79 18.93
CA ARG A 312 -15.57 -17.07 19.28
C ARG A 312 -17.09 -16.91 19.27
N HIS A 313 -17.72 -17.52 18.28
CA HIS A 313 -19.15 -17.72 18.28
C HIS A 313 -19.46 -19.00 19.05
N HIS A 314 -20.31 -18.90 20.08
CA HIS A 314 -20.86 -20.09 20.70
C HIS A 314 -21.92 -20.63 19.75
N ASP A 315 -21.91 -21.94 19.48
CA ASP A 315 -23.01 -22.58 18.76
C ASP A 315 -24.30 -22.22 19.48
N VAL A 316 -25.23 -21.59 18.76
CA VAL A 316 -26.62 -21.50 19.22
C VAL A 316 -27.08 -22.94 19.24
N ILE A 317 -27.11 -23.55 20.43
CA ILE A 317 -27.78 -24.84 20.63
C ILE A 317 -29.18 -24.62 20.07
N GLN A 318 -29.43 -25.28 18.95
CA GLN A 318 -30.73 -25.40 18.34
C GLN A 318 -31.62 -25.93 19.46
N GLN A 319 -32.43 -25.06 20.06
CA GLN A 319 -33.46 -25.49 20.98
C GLN A 319 -34.37 -26.39 20.16
N SER A 320 -34.19 -27.70 20.33
CA SER A 320 -35.09 -28.72 19.85
C SER A 320 -36.48 -28.41 20.41
N MET A 321 -37.39 -28.04 19.52
CA MET A 321 -38.82 -28.27 19.74
C MET A 321 -39.16 -29.71 19.34
#